data_AF-A0A222C6N6-F1
#
_entry.id   AF-A0A222C6N6-F1
#
_cell.length_a   1.000
_cell.length_b   1.000
_cell.length_c   1.000
_cell.angle_alpha   90.00
_cell.angle_beta   90.00
_cell.angle_gamma   90.00
#
_symmetry.space_group_name_H-M   'P 1'
#
loop_
_entity.id
_entity.type
_entity.pdbx_description
1 polymer ?
#
loop_
_entity_poly.entity_id
_entity_poly.type
_entity_poly.pdbx_seq_one_letter_code
_entity_poly.pdbx_strand_id
1 'polypeptide(L)'
;WPESIKEQQRNWIGRSRGASVFFQVKGHPDDKVEVFTTRPDTLFGATYMVLAPEHDLVSKITTPEHEAEVKAYQEEVSRKSDLERTDLNKDKSGVFTGAYGINPMTGKEVPIWIGDYVLESYGTGAIMAV
;
A
#
# COMPACT_ATOMS: atom_id res chain seq x y z
N TRP A 1 -23.78 -11.37 -26.85
CA TRP A 1 -24.00 -10.87 -25.49
C TRP A 1 -24.34 -9.39 -25.56
N PRO A 2 -25.38 -8.92 -24.84
CA PRO A 2 -25.75 -7.50 -24.78
C PRO A 2 -24.59 -6.62 -24.31
N GLU A 3 -24.56 -5.37 -24.75
CA GLU A 3 -23.46 -4.46 -24.40
C GLU A 3 -23.38 -4.20 -22.88
N SER A 4 -24.53 -4.12 -22.21
CA SER A 4 -24.62 -3.99 -20.75
C SER A 4 -23.94 -5.13 -19.98
N ILE A 5 -23.95 -6.36 -20.52
CA ILE A 5 -23.28 -7.50 -19.87
C ILE A 5 -21.77 -7.45 -20.15
N LYS A 6 -21.37 -7.08 -21.37
CA LYS A 6 -19.95 -6.90 -21.70
C LYS A 6 -19.33 -5.76 -20.89
N GLU A 7 -20.07 -4.70 -20.65
CA GLU A 7 -19.63 -3.57 -19.83
C GLU A 7 -19.47 -3.98 -18.36
N GLN A 8 -20.44 -4.69 -17.79
CA GLN A 8 -20.31 -5.28 -16.46
C GLN A 8 -19.07 -6.19 -16.35
N GLN A 9 -18.83 -7.03 -17.35
CA GLN A 9 -17.63 -7.88 -17.39
C GLN A 9 -16.34 -7.08 -17.50
N ARG A 10 -16.30 -6.02 -18.32
CA ARG A 10 -15.13 -5.14 -18.44
C ARG A 10 -14.83 -4.44 -17.12
N ASN A 11 -15.85 -3.93 -16.44
CA ASN A 11 -15.72 -3.29 -15.14
C ASN A 11 -15.32 -4.29 -14.05
N TRP A 12 -15.87 -5.51 -14.08
CA TRP A 12 -15.49 -6.59 -13.18
C TRP A 12 -14.04 -7.03 -13.36
N ILE A 13 -13.58 -7.14 -14.62
CA ILE A 13 -12.17 -7.45 -14.94
C ILE A 13 -11.26 -6.30 -14.48
N GLY A 14 -11.70 -5.04 -14.62
CA GLY A 14 -11.00 -3.88 -14.06
C GLY A 14 -9.56 -3.71 -14.56
N ARG A 15 -9.25 -4.13 -15.78
CA ARG A 15 -7.86 -4.17 -16.29
C ARG A 15 -7.25 -2.77 -16.34
N SER A 16 -6.18 -2.57 -15.57
CA SER A 16 -5.37 -1.36 -15.59
C SER A 16 -4.06 -1.56 -16.36
N ARG A 17 -3.50 -0.48 -16.90
CA ARG A 17 -2.14 -0.42 -17.45
C ARG A 17 -1.35 0.60 -16.65
N GLY A 18 -0.15 0.21 -16.21
CA GLY A 18 0.66 1.02 -15.31
C GLY A 18 2.09 0.50 -15.25
N ALA A 19 2.82 0.89 -14.21
CA ALA A 19 4.18 0.46 -13.94
C ALA A 19 4.29 -0.11 -12.52
N SER A 20 5.09 -1.17 -12.38
CA SER A 20 5.61 -1.62 -11.09
C SER A 20 6.90 -0.88 -10.77
N VAL A 21 6.99 -0.34 -9.56
CA VAL A 21 8.14 0.44 -9.09
C VAL A 21 8.61 -0.13 -7.77
N PHE A 22 9.92 -0.33 -7.64
CA PHE A 22 10.53 -0.83 -6.41
C PHE A 22 11.13 0.32 -5.60
N PHE A 23 10.73 0.42 -4.33
CA PHE A 23 11.33 1.29 -3.34
C PHE A 23 12.16 0.43 -2.40
N GLN A 24 13.46 0.71 -2.31
CA GLN A 24 14.32 -0.04 -1.39
C GLN A 24 14.03 0.40 0.05
N VAL A 25 14.00 -0.55 0.99
CA VAL A 25 13.79 -0.20 2.40
C VAL A 25 15.12 0.20 3.03
N LYS A 26 15.16 1.38 3.65
CA LYS A 26 16.35 1.90 4.33
C LYS A 26 16.74 0.97 5.48
N GLY A 27 18.01 0.54 5.49
CA GLY A 27 18.53 -0.39 6.50
C GLY A 27 18.25 -1.87 6.19
N HIS A 28 17.49 -2.18 5.14
CA HIS A 28 17.14 -3.54 4.72
C HIS A 28 17.52 -3.75 3.24
N PRO A 29 18.78 -4.08 2.93
CA PRO A 29 19.28 -4.08 1.55
C PRO A 29 18.56 -5.08 0.64
N ASP A 30 18.07 -6.19 1.21
CA ASP A 30 17.39 -7.26 0.48
C ASP A 30 15.87 -7.07 0.38
N ASP A 31 15.29 -6.14 1.17
CA ASP A 31 13.86 -5.87 1.17
C ASP A 31 13.53 -4.64 0.31
N LYS A 32 12.49 -4.80 -0.52
CA LYS A 32 11.98 -3.76 -1.40
C LYS A 32 10.46 -3.81 -1.40
N VAL A 33 9.83 -2.64 -1.36
CA VAL A 33 8.39 -2.51 -1.54
C VAL A 33 8.11 -2.36 -3.03
N GLU A 34 7.31 -3.26 -3.59
CA GLU A 34 6.77 -3.11 -4.95
C GLU A 34 5.48 -2.31 -4.89
N VAL A 35 5.38 -1.23 -5.67
CA VAL A 35 4.15 -0.44 -5.83
C VAL A 35 3.72 -0.48 -7.29
N PHE A 36 2.46 -0.81 -7.53
CA PHE A 36 1.83 -0.62 -8.82
C PHE A 36 1.16 0.76 -8.92
N THR A 37 1.44 1.51 -9.98
CA THR A 37 0.79 2.80 -10.26
C THR A 37 0.38 2.93 -11.72
N THR A 38 -0.80 3.47 -11.97
CA THR A 38 -1.24 3.89 -13.31
C THR A 38 -0.72 5.28 -13.70
N ARG A 39 -0.13 6.00 -12.73
CA ARG A 39 0.48 7.32 -12.89
C ARG A 39 1.97 7.30 -12.51
N PRO A 40 2.83 6.67 -13.32
CA PRO A 40 4.28 6.68 -13.07
C PRO A 40 4.89 8.08 -13.20
N ASP A 41 4.22 9.00 -13.89
CA ASP A 41 4.62 10.40 -14.00
C ASP A 41 4.70 11.12 -12.64
N THR A 42 3.97 10.67 -11.63
CA THR A 42 3.91 11.31 -10.32
C THR A 42 4.97 10.83 -9.33
N LEU A 43 5.86 9.91 -9.72
CA LEU A 43 6.86 9.29 -8.84
C LEU A 43 7.75 10.29 -8.09
N PHE A 44 8.08 11.42 -8.72
CA PHE A 44 8.88 12.47 -8.09
C PHE A 44 8.19 13.14 -6.91
N GLY A 45 6.86 13.12 -6.87
CA GLY A 45 6.03 13.68 -5.81
C GLY A 45 5.67 12.69 -4.72
N ALA A 46 6.12 11.43 -4.78
CA ALA A 46 5.81 10.45 -3.75
C ALA A 46 6.40 10.89 -2.39
N THR A 47 5.53 11.19 -1.43
CA THR A 47 5.89 11.75 -0.12
C THR A 47 5.88 10.71 0.99
N TYR A 48 5.07 9.65 0.87
CA TYR A 48 5.03 8.52 1.79
C TYR A 48 4.52 7.27 1.08
N MET A 49 4.71 6.12 1.72
CA MET A 49 4.22 4.82 1.25
C MET A 49 3.24 4.24 2.26
N VAL A 50 2.30 3.45 1.78
CA VAL A 50 1.31 2.78 2.65
C VAL A 50 1.21 1.32 2.23
N LEU A 51 1.40 0.42 3.18
CA LEU A 51 1.23 -1.01 3.04
C LEU A 51 -0.12 -1.44 3.62
N ALA A 52 -0.65 -2.55 3.13
CA ALA A 52 -1.70 -3.26 3.84
C ALA A 52 -1.16 -3.71 5.21
N PRO A 53 -1.96 -3.67 6.29
CA PRO A 53 -1.52 -4.11 7.61
C PRO A 53 -1.04 -5.56 7.64
N GLU A 54 -1.56 -6.42 6.75
CA GLU A 54 -1.20 -7.83 6.64
C GLU A 54 0.02 -8.11 5.75
N HIS A 55 0.61 -7.07 5.14
CA HIS A 55 1.71 -7.22 4.18
C HIS A 55 2.98 -7.80 4.83
N ASP A 56 3.61 -8.79 4.19
CA ASP A 56 4.75 -9.56 4.74
C ASP A 56 5.90 -8.67 5.28
N LEU A 57 6.23 -7.59 4.55
CA LEU A 57 7.28 -6.65 4.94
C LEU A 57 7.03 -5.94 6.28
N VAL A 58 5.78 -5.75 6.70
CA VAL A 58 5.45 -5.01 7.93
C VAL A 58 6.16 -5.64 9.13
N SER A 59 6.15 -6.97 9.22
CA SER A 59 6.82 -7.71 10.29
C SER A 59 8.35 -7.59 10.29
N LYS A 60 8.95 -7.26 9.15
CA LYS A 60 10.41 -7.18 9.00
C LYS A 60 10.97 -5.78 9.25
N ILE A 61 10.23 -4.76 8.84
CA ILE A 61 10.72 -3.38 8.79
C ILE A 61 10.29 -2.57 10.00
N THR A 62 9.26 -3.01 10.73
CA THR A 62 8.74 -2.28 11.89
C THR A 62 9.82 -2.17 12.96
N THR A 63 10.08 -0.94 13.42
CA THR A 63 11.10 -0.73 14.45
C THR A 63 10.55 -1.12 15.83
N PRO A 64 11.41 -1.50 16.79
CA PRO A 64 10.98 -1.93 18.11
C PRO A 64 10.12 -0.91 18.86
N GLU A 65 10.32 0.39 18.61
CA GLU A 65 9.56 1.47 19.23
C GLU A 65 8.10 1.53 18.73
N HIS A 66 7.85 1.08 17.50
CA HIS A 66 6.53 1.12 16.85
C HIS A 66 5.83 -0.26 16.84
N GLU A 67 6.49 -1.33 17.24
CA GLU A 67 5.97 -2.70 17.20
C GLU A 67 4.63 -2.85 17.94
N ALA A 68 4.51 -2.28 19.13
CA ALA A 68 3.28 -2.37 19.93
C ALA A 68 2.09 -1.65 19.26
N GLU A 69 2.34 -0.48 18.66
CA GLU A 69 1.31 0.31 17.97
C GLU A 69 0.86 -0.37 16.68
N VAL A 70 1.82 -0.86 15.88
CA VAL A 70 1.57 -1.61 14.64
C VAL A 70 0.77 -2.87 14.92
N LYS A 71 1.14 -3.64 15.95
CA LYS A 71 0.43 -4.87 16.31
C LYS A 71 -0.99 -4.61 16.78
N ALA A 72 -1.19 -3.59 17.62
CA ALA A 72 -2.53 -3.19 18.06
C ALA A 72 -3.41 -2.79 16.87
N TYR A 73 -2.84 -2.08 15.90
CA TYR A 73 -3.55 -1.68 14.68
C TYR A 73 -3.87 -2.89 13.79
N GLN A 74 -2.95 -3.82 13.59
CA GLN A 74 -3.20 -5.07 12.87
C GLN A 74 -4.35 -5.88 13.52
N GLU A 75 -4.38 -5.97 14.86
CA GLU A 75 -5.46 -6.65 15.58
C GLU A 75 -6.81 -5.96 15.41
N GLU A 76 -6.85 -4.63 15.37
CA GLU A 76 -8.07 -3.87 15.07
C GLU A 76 -8.56 -4.13 13.65
N VAL A 77 -7.67 -4.00 12.67
CA VAL A 77 -8.00 -4.14 11.24
C VAL A 77 -8.40 -5.56 10.89
N SER A 78 -7.82 -6.57 11.54
CA SER A 78 -8.18 -7.99 11.33
C SER A 78 -9.66 -8.31 11.62
N ARG A 79 -10.35 -7.43 12.36
CA ARG A 79 -11.78 -7.56 12.67
C ARG A 79 -12.69 -6.92 11.63
N LYS A 80 -12.12 -6.15 10.69
CA LYS A 80 -12.81 -5.49 9.59
C LYS A 80 -12.73 -6.37 8.35
N SER A 81 -13.83 -6.49 7.62
CA SER A 81 -13.86 -7.10 6.29
C SER A 81 -13.27 -6.17 5.23
N ASP A 82 -12.82 -6.73 4.10
CA ASP A 82 -12.38 -5.93 2.93
C ASP A 82 -13.43 -4.90 2.50
N LEU A 83 -14.73 -5.24 2.62
CA LEU A 83 -15.83 -4.33 2.30
C LEU A 83 -15.84 -3.10 3.22
N GLU A 84 -15.64 -3.30 4.52
CA GLU A 84 -15.57 -2.23 5.52
C GLU A 84 -14.31 -1.35 5.38
N ARG A 85 -13.32 -1.83 4.63
CA ARG A 85 -12.06 -1.15 4.32
C ARG A 85 -12.07 -0.37 3.00
N THR A 86 -13.09 -0.59 2.16
CA THR A 86 -13.22 0.11 0.86
C THR A 86 -13.70 1.55 1.02
N ASP A 87 -13.82 2.29 -0.09
CA ASP A 87 -14.26 3.71 -0.18
C ASP A 87 -15.62 4.04 0.50
N LEU A 88 -16.36 3.02 0.98
CA LEU A 88 -17.50 3.21 1.87
C LEU A 88 -17.08 3.77 3.25
N ASN A 89 -15.84 3.53 3.66
CA ASN A 89 -15.25 4.07 4.87
C ASN A 89 -14.59 5.42 4.58
N LYS A 90 -15.15 6.49 5.17
CA LYS A 90 -14.68 7.86 4.95
C LYS A 90 -13.51 8.23 5.86
N ASP A 91 -13.29 7.48 6.94
CA ASP A 91 -12.26 7.75 7.93
C ASP A 91 -11.06 6.83 7.65
N LYS A 92 -10.08 7.36 6.92
CA LYS A 92 -8.81 6.66 6.68
C LYS A 92 -8.00 6.65 7.95
N SER A 93 -7.58 5.46 8.39
CA SER A 93 -6.69 5.29 9.53
C SER A 93 -5.34 4.74 9.08
N GLY A 94 -4.32 4.87 9.92
CA GLY A 94 -3.00 4.31 9.66
C GLY A 94 -1.99 4.58 10.76
N VAL A 95 -0.95 3.75 10.79
CA VAL A 95 0.12 3.78 11.81
C VAL A 95 1.49 3.80 11.13
N PHE A 96 2.42 4.57 11.70
CA PHE A 96 3.78 4.65 11.19
C PHE A 96 4.59 3.41 11.62
N THR A 97 5.34 2.83 10.70
CA THR A 97 6.14 1.61 10.98
C THR A 97 7.48 1.90 11.63
N GLY A 98 7.94 3.16 11.64
CA GLY A 98 9.33 3.51 11.95
C GLY A 98 10.28 3.36 10.76
N ALA A 99 9.86 2.68 9.69
CA ALA A 99 10.67 2.42 8.52
C ALA A 99 10.53 3.49 7.43
N TYR A 100 11.56 3.56 6.59
CA TYR A 100 11.61 4.46 5.44
C TYR A 100 11.94 3.68 4.17
N GLY A 101 11.24 4.00 3.09
CA GLY A 101 11.62 3.61 1.73
C GLY A 101 12.51 4.66 1.10
N ILE A 102 13.27 4.28 0.07
CA ILE A 102 14.04 5.20 -0.76
C ILE A 102 13.33 5.38 -2.09
N ASN A 103 12.95 6.62 -2.41
CA ASN A 103 12.35 6.93 -3.68
C ASN A 103 13.39 6.75 -4.81
N PRO A 104 13.16 5.86 -5.79
CA PRO A 104 14.16 5.53 -6.81
C PRO A 104 14.45 6.68 -7.78
N MET A 105 13.54 7.66 -7.89
CA MET A 105 13.69 8.81 -8.78
C MET A 105 14.42 9.98 -8.13
N THR A 106 14.29 10.13 -6.80
CA THR A 106 14.84 11.29 -6.07
C THR A 106 15.94 10.94 -5.08
N GLY A 107 16.08 9.68 -4.70
CA GLY A 107 16.97 9.22 -3.63
C GLY A 107 16.54 9.65 -2.23
N LYS A 108 15.38 10.30 -2.09
CA LYS A 108 14.88 10.78 -0.79
C LYS A 108 14.20 9.67 0.00
N GLU A 109 14.28 9.78 1.31
CA GLU A 109 13.57 8.92 2.25
C GLU A 109 12.08 9.27 2.26
N VAL A 110 11.24 8.25 2.18
CA VAL A 110 9.79 8.35 2.27
C VAL A 110 9.31 7.45 3.43
N PRO A 111 8.57 7.96 4.42
CA PRO A 111 8.11 7.15 5.53
C PRO A 111 7.12 6.07 5.05
N ILE A 112 7.22 4.89 5.65
CA ILE A 112 6.34 3.75 5.38
C ILE A 112 5.29 3.64 6.49
N TRP A 113 4.02 3.68 6.09
CA TRP A 113 2.86 3.53 6.96
C TRP A 113 2.14 2.22 6.65
N ILE A 114 1.31 1.78 7.58
CA ILE A 114 0.25 0.80 7.31
C ILE A 114 -1.11 1.48 7.36
N GLY A 115 -2.05 1.07 6.53
CA GLY A 115 -3.38 1.67 6.48
C GLY A 115 -4.44 0.69 5.99
N ASP A 116 -5.61 0.69 6.64
CA ASP A 116 -6.70 -0.24 6.38
C ASP A 116 -7.33 -0.08 5.00
N TYR A 117 -7.24 1.09 4.39
CA TYR A 117 -7.70 1.35 3.03
C TYR A 117 -6.78 0.79 1.93
N VAL A 118 -5.63 0.21 2.29
CA VAL A 118 -4.79 -0.57 1.37
C VAL A 118 -5.10 -2.04 1.58
N LEU A 119 -5.41 -2.75 0.50
CA LEU A 119 -5.80 -4.16 0.52
C LEU A 119 -4.66 -5.01 -0.05
N GLU A 120 -4.25 -6.04 0.70
CA GLU A 120 -3.25 -7.02 0.25
C GLU A 120 -3.68 -7.73 -1.04
N SER A 121 -4.99 -7.96 -1.19
CA SER A 121 -5.60 -8.61 -2.36
C SER A 121 -5.60 -7.74 -3.62
N TYR A 122 -5.25 -6.45 -3.53
CA TYR A 122 -5.30 -5.50 -4.63
C TYR A 122 -3.92 -4.98 -5.02
N GLY A 123 -3.56 -5.17 -6.29
CA GLY A 123 -2.25 -4.74 -6.79
C GLY A 123 -1.12 -5.52 -6.14
N THR A 124 -0.28 -4.81 -5.38
CA THR A 124 0.88 -5.37 -4.67
C THR A 124 0.75 -5.26 -3.14
N GLY A 125 -0.45 -4.95 -2.62
CA GLY A 125 -0.64 -4.68 -1.19
C GLY A 125 0.05 -3.41 -0.70
N ALA A 126 0.51 -2.55 -1.62
CA ALA A 126 1.26 -1.35 -1.32
C ALA A 126 0.93 -0.23 -2.31
N ILE A 127 0.89 1.00 -1.81
CA ILE A 127 0.73 2.21 -2.62
C ILE A 127 1.79 3.25 -2.29
N MET A 128 2.03 4.13 -3.25
CA MET A 128 2.75 5.39 -3.03
C MET A 128 1.73 6.53 -3.00
N ALA A 129 1.90 7.46 -2.08
CA ALA A 129 1.06 8.64 -1.98
C ALA A 129 1.78 9.87 -2.52
N VAL A 130 1.10 10.61 -3.38
CA VAL A 130 1.55 11.85 -4.02
C VAL A 130 0.59 12.97 -3.66
#